data_AF-A0AAF0S943-F1
#
_entry.id   AF-A0AAF0S943-F1
#
_cell.length_a   1.000
_cell.length_b   1.000
_cell.length_c   1.000
_cell.angle_alpha   90.00
_cell.angle_beta   90.00
_cell.angle_gamma   90.00
#
_symmetry.space_group_name_H-M   'P 1'
#
loop_
_entity.id
_entity.type
_entity.pdbx_description
1 polymer ?
#
loop_
_entity_poly.entity_id
_entity_poly.type
_entity_poly.pdbx_seq_one_letter_code
_entity_poly.pdbx_strand_id
1 'polypeptide(L)'
;MTIDAAGRGHNPAGTPGGGQFNGHNRPDASGNVALTVPPSAPTVENLTELIKGLDAHAVPDLTYVAYDDQLNEEQVQAYLAGDDDTLYDSTSDWISEQSHDSAETFLREFCQEHGADYDMDFDADEQMTLREAVYDKDTSDPVKQLIQNTPDQLMRAPLISDAGSLLNPDEDGHWPEGVDPRFDYGGHSYEAIQVPRVRALEEALRSHGVTITPEVTTAVEEIVNNGPSNWHEAVDLDVITYSDIRDLQASPTDGVSLAPGRKLTFTGAEVVLIDRMNGSGYSARIPGTLTTTITADRPAFLDSPRNSDRGYGWDDVAGVYKPAFRPDSLASEWLPSPECEPATV
;
A
#
# COMPACT_ATOMS: atom_id res chain seq x y z
N MET A 1 -6.62 -38.56 61.77
CA MET A 1 -5.45 -38.52 62.66
C MET A 1 -5.70 -37.42 63.67
N THR A 2 -5.67 -37.73 64.96
CA THR A 2 -5.82 -36.72 66.02
C THR A 2 -4.53 -36.70 66.85
N ILE A 3 -4.07 -35.48 67.15
CA ILE A 3 -2.84 -35.21 67.89
C ILE A 3 -3.25 -34.71 69.27
N ASP A 4 -2.69 -35.31 70.31
CA ASP A 4 -2.96 -34.89 71.68
C ASP A 4 -2.16 -33.62 72.07
N ALA A 5 -2.48 -33.07 73.25
CA ALA A 5 -1.84 -31.86 73.77
C ALA A 5 -0.33 -32.04 74.10
N ALA A 6 0.24 -33.24 73.95
CA ALA A 6 1.66 -33.52 74.08
C ALA A 6 2.33 -33.82 72.70
N GLY A 7 1.61 -33.60 71.60
CA GLY A 7 2.15 -33.66 70.23
C GLY A 7 2.28 -35.07 69.66
N ARG A 8 1.62 -36.09 70.23
CA ARG A 8 1.69 -37.46 69.71
C ARG A 8 0.43 -37.80 68.90
N GLY A 9 0.64 -38.22 67.66
CA GLY A 9 -0.44 -38.65 66.77
C GLY A 9 -0.87 -40.08 67.06
N HIS A 10 -2.18 -40.30 67.26
CA HIS A 10 -2.76 -41.63 67.35
C HIS A 10 -3.60 -41.93 66.09
N ASN A 11 -3.40 -43.13 65.53
CA ASN A 11 -4.29 -43.69 64.51
C ASN A 11 -5.52 -44.34 65.19
N PRO A 12 -6.73 -44.13 64.67
CA PRO A 12 -7.92 -44.79 65.20
C PRO A 12 -7.82 -46.31 65.03
N ALA A 13 -8.27 -47.03 66.05
CA ALA A 13 -8.29 -48.49 66.06
C ALA A 13 -9.12 -49.03 64.89
N GLY A 14 -8.51 -49.88 64.06
CA GLY A 14 -9.16 -50.53 62.90
C GLY A 14 -8.52 -50.24 61.54
N THR A 15 -7.48 -49.42 61.46
CA THR A 15 -6.73 -49.21 60.19
C THR A 15 -5.63 -50.28 60.05
N PRO A 16 -5.59 -51.08 58.96
CA PRO A 16 -4.55 -52.10 58.77
C PRO A 16 -3.15 -51.47 58.77
N GLY A 17 -2.32 -51.86 59.74
CA GLY A 17 -0.94 -51.41 59.89
C GLY A 17 -0.03 -51.99 58.82
N GLY A 18 0.91 -51.14 58.36
CA GLY A 18 1.87 -51.42 57.30
C GLY A 18 2.71 -52.67 57.52
N GLY A 19 2.96 -53.37 56.41
CA GLY A 19 3.79 -54.56 56.33
C GLY A 19 5.24 -54.28 56.76
N GLN A 20 5.79 -55.26 57.47
CA GLN A 20 7.20 -55.37 57.80
C GLN A 20 8.04 -55.48 56.52
N PHE A 21 8.99 -54.56 56.32
CA PHE A 21 10.04 -54.73 55.32
C PHE A 21 11.04 -55.78 55.83
N ASN A 22 10.87 -57.02 55.38
CA ASN A 22 11.92 -58.03 55.48
C ASN A 22 12.98 -57.72 54.42
N GLY A 23 14.09 -57.13 54.86
CA GLY A 23 15.31 -57.06 54.07
C GLY A 23 15.87 -58.46 53.90
N HIS A 24 15.70 -59.04 52.70
CA HIS A 24 16.61 -59.99 52.03
C HIS A 24 16.00 -60.38 50.68
N ASN A 25 16.08 -59.47 49.72
CA ASN A 25 16.06 -59.76 48.29
C ASN A 25 16.91 -58.69 47.62
N ARG A 26 18.17 -59.01 47.32
CA ARG A 26 18.98 -58.23 46.38
C ARG A 26 18.51 -58.62 44.98
N PRO A 27 17.99 -57.71 44.15
CA PRO A 27 17.86 -57.95 42.72
C PRO A 27 19.26 -58.06 42.12
N ASP A 28 19.40 -58.93 41.11
CA ASP A 28 20.63 -59.13 40.36
C ASP A 28 21.16 -57.80 39.82
N ALA A 29 22.41 -57.47 40.18
CA ALA A 29 23.08 -56.22 39.80
C ALA A 29 23.67 -56.31 38.39
N SER A 30 22.83 -56.57 37.39
CA SER A 30 23.23 -56.54 35.97
C SER A 30 22.26 -55.78 35.06
N GLY A 31 21.35 -54.99 35.64
CA GLY A 31 20.62 -53.97 34.89
C GLY A 31 21.42 -52.68 34.91
N ASN A 32 22.03 -52.31 33.78
CA ASN A 32 22.46 -50.93 33.55
C ASN A 32 21.21 -50.05 33.73
N VAL A 33 21.08 -49.42 34.89
CA VAL A 33 20.20 -48.27 35.05
C VAL A 33 20.83 -47.21 34.16
N ALA A 34 20.32 -47.11 32.93
CA ALA A 34 20.58 -45.94 32.11
C ALA A 34 20.06 -44.76 32.93
N LEU A 35 20.98 -44.04 33.57
CA LEU A 35 20.75 -42.67 33.96
C LEU A 35 20.33 -42.00 32.66
N THR A 36 19.04 -41.78 32.48
CA THR A 36 18.55 -40.85 31.46
C THR A 36 19.28 -39.55 31.76
N VAL A 37 20.24 -39.23 30.89
CA VAL A 37 20.88 -37.93 30.86
C VAL A 37 19.71 -36.94 30.87
N PRO A 38 19.64 -36.01 31.84
CA PRO A 38 18.63 -34.97 31.77
C PRO A 38 18.72 -34.36 30.36
N PRO A 39 17.58 -34.06 29.70
CA PRO A 39 17.64 -33.42 28.39
C PRO A 39 18.64 -32.28 28.49
N SER A 40 19.62 -32.27 27.59
CA SER A 40 20.63 -31.21 27.53
C SER A 40 19.88 -29.88 27.59
N ALA A 41 20.35 -28.98 28.45
CA ALA A 41 19.75 -27.65 28.57
C ALA A 41 19.53 -27.08 27.15
N PRO A 42 18.35 -26.49 26.88
CA PRO A 42 18.09 -25.86 25.59
C PRO A 42 19.22 -24.88 25.27
N THR A 43 19.86 -25.06 24.12
CA THR A 43 20.87 -24.13 23.60
C THR A 43 20.25 -23.30 22.48
N VAL A 44 20.83 -22.14 22.21
CA VAL A 44 20.45 -21.29 21.09
C VAL A 44 20.39 -22.07 19.78
N GLU A 45 21.41 -22.92 19.48
CA GLU A 45 21.45 -23.68 18.23
C GLU A 45 20.29 -24.68 18.12
N ASN A 46 19.97 -25.39 19.20
CA ASN A 46 18.88 -26.37 19.20
C ASN A 46 17.52 -25.66 19.04
N LEU A 47 17.31 -24.53 19.71
CA LEU A 47 16.08 -23.76 19.60
C LEU A 47 15.92 -23.12 18.21
N THR A 48 16.99 -22.57 17.64
CA THR A 48 17.00 -22.06 16.27
C THR A 48 16.62 -23.14 15.26
N GLU A 49 17.18 -24.34 15.36
CA GLU A 49 16.82 -25.45 14.46
C GLU A 49 15.36 -25.90 14.64
N LEU A 50 14.84 -25.87 15.88
CA LEU A 50 13.43 -26.13 16.12
C LEU A 50 12.53 -25.07 15.47
N ILE A 51 12.83 -23.78 15.63
CA ILE A 51 12.10 -22.68 14.99
C ILE A 51 12.12 -22.81 13.46
N LYS A 52 13.29 -23.09 12.88
CA LYS A 52 13.42 -23.32 11.43
C LYS A 52 12.63 -24.54 10.95
N GLY A 53 12.47 -25.55 11.81
CA GLY A 53 11.67 -26.74 11.56
C GLY A 53 10.15 -26.54 11.70
N LEU A 54 9.69 -25.41 12.25
CA LEU A 54 8.27 -25.11 12.39
C LEU A 54 7.60 -24.93 11.02
N ASP A 55 6.32 -25.32 10.97
CA ASP A 55 5.43 -24.97 9.86
C ASP A 55 5.32 -23.44 9.72
N ALA A 56 5.13 -22.95 8.50
CA ALA A 56 5.08 -21.51 8.21
C ALA A 56 3.99 -20.74 8.99
N HIS A 57 2.96 -21.43 9.50
CA HIS A 57 1.88 -20.82 10.29
C HIS A 57 2.00 -21.08 11.80
N ALA A 58 3.05 -21.75 12.25
CA ALA A 58 3.29 -21.98 13.67
C ALA A 58 3.95 -20.78 14.35
N VAL A 59 4.64 -19.93 13.56
CA VAL A 59 5.00 -18.57 13.97
C VAL A 59 3.82 -17.67 13.58
N PRO A 60 3.27 -16.88 14.51
CA PRO A 60 2.22 -15.92 14.19
C PRO A 60 2.75 -14.84 13.23
N ASP A 61 1.86 -14.21 12.45
CA ASP A 61 2.22 -13.01 11.69
C ASP A 61 2.78 -11.96 12.66
N LEU A 62 3.98 -11.45 12.36
CA LEU A 62 4.69 -10.59 13.31
C LEU A 62 4.16 -9.16 13.31
N THR A 63 3.57 -8.73 12.20
CA THR A 63 2.91 -7.42 12.08
C THR A 63 1.41 -7.61 11.88
N TYR A 64 0.62 -6.92 12.70
CA TYR A 64 -0.84 -6.95 12.64
C TYR A 64 -1.37 -5.63 12.08
N VAL A 65 -2.10 -5.72 10.97
CA VAL A 65 -2.85 -4.60 10.38
C VAL A 65 -4.31 -4.73 10.80
N ALA A 66 -4.82 -3.75 11.56
CA ALA A 66 -6.23 -3.72 11.91
C ALA A 66 -7.10 -3.49 10.67
N TYR A 67 -8.38 -3.90 10.72
CA TYR A 67 -9.27 -3.80 9.57
C TYR A 67 -9.54 -2.33 9.13
N ASP A 68 -9.33 -1.37 10.02
CA ASP A 68 -9.48 0.07 9.79
C ASP A 68 -8.15 0.79 9.57
N ASP A 69 -7.02 0.08 9.68
CA ASP A 69 -5.73 0.60 9.26
C ASP A 69 -5.68 0.63 7.73
N GLN A 70 -5.32 1.79 7.21
CA GLN A 70 -5.28 2.09 5.78
C GLN A 70 -4.06 2.95 5.48
N LEU A 71 -3.67 3.02 4.21
CA LEU A 71 -2.66 3.97 3.79
C LEU A 71 -3.15 5.40 4.07
N ASN A 72 -2.26 6.22 4.62
CA ASN A 72 -2.48 7.65 4.70
C ASN A 72 -2.28 8.31 3.32
N GLU A 73 -2.57 9.60 3.19
CA GLU A 73 -2.52 10.29 1.90
C GLU A 73 -1.13 10.29 1.25
N GLU A 74 -0.06 10.45 2.04
CA GLU A 74 1.33 10.44 1.56
C GLU A 74 1.71 9.05 1.03
N GLN A 75 1.32 8.00 1.77
CA GLN A 75 1.52 6.61 1.37
C GLN A 75 0.72 6.24 0.12
N VAL A 76 -0.51 6.74 -0.03
CA VAL A 76 -1.30 6.56 -1.26
C VAL A 76 -0.59 7.22 -2.44
N GLN A 77 -0.01 8.42 -2.27
CA GLN A 77 0.73 9.08 -3.35
C GLN A 77 1.99 8.30 -3.73
N ALA A 78 2.78 7.84 -2.76
CA ALA A 78 3.96 7.01 -3.01
C ALA A 78 3.56 5.73 -3.75
N TYR A 79 2.50 5.06 -3.29
CA TYR A 79 1.94 3.88 -3.95
C TYR A 79 1.56 4.16 -5.42
N LEU A 80 0.75 5.20 -5.67
CA LEU A 80 0.31 5.56 -7.03
C LEU A 80 1.49 5.93 -7.95
N ALA A 81 2.50 6.60 -7.40
CA ALA A 81 3.74 6.94 -8.10
C ALA A 81 4.61 5.72 -8.43
N GLY A 82 4.41 4.61 -7.73
CA GLY A 82 5.31 3.47 -7.82
C GLY A 82 6.62 3.69 -7.05
N ASP A 83 6.60 4.61 -6.08
CA ASP A 83 7.72 4.92 -5.20
C ASP A 83 7.68 3.99 -3.98
N ASP A 84 8.06 2.74 -4.23
CA ASP A 84 8.09 1.69 -3.21
C ASP A 84 9.03 2.07 -2.07
N ASP A 85 10.18 2.69 -2.36
CA ASP A 85 11.16 3.11 -1.35
C ASP A 85 10.51 4.06 -0.33
N THR A 86 9.86 5.13 -0.78
CA THR A 86 9.15 6.07 0.12
C THR A 86 8.02 5.37 0.87
N LEU A 87 7.27 4.47 0.21
CA LEU A 87 6.17 3.74 0.85
C LEU A 87 6.68 2.83 1.98
N TYR A 88 7.70 2.02 1.72
CA TYR A 88 8.30 1.13 2.71
C TYR A 88 9.01 1.92 3.81
N ASP A 89 9.76 2.98 3.48
CA ASP A 89 10.43 3.81 4.48
C ASP A 89 9.42 4.43 5.45
N SER A 90 8.28 4.94 4.94
CA SER A 90 7.23 5.55 5.78
C SER A 90 6.52 4.57 6.72
N THR A 91 6.57 3.26 6.42
CA THR A 91 5.94 2.20 7.22
C THR A 91 6.96 1.40 8.05
N SER A 92 8.26 1.54 7.74
CA SER A 92 9.34 0.71 8.27
C SER A 92 9.47 0.74 9.79
N ASP A 93 9.39 1.91 10.43
CA ASP A 93 9.50 2.06 11.88
C ASP A 93 8.39 1.29 12.59
N TRP A 94 7.13 1.50 12.16
CA TRP A 94 5.96 0.84 12.75
C TRP A 94 6.00 -0.69 12.53
N ILE A 95 6.35 -1.14 11.33
CA ILE A 95 6.51 -2.56 11.03
C ILE A 95 7.61 -3.17 11.90
N SER A 96 8.76 -2.51 12.00
CA SER A 96 9.93 -2.99 12.75
C SER A 96 9.63 -3.09 14.25
N GLU A 97 8.97 -2.08 14.84
CA GLU A 97 8.56 -2.10 16.24
C GLU A 97 7.59 -3.26 16.52
N GLN A 98 6.52 -3.39 15.74
CA GLN A 98 5.56 -4.49 15.96
C GLN A 98 6.18 -5.86 15.76
N SER A 99 6.94 -6.05 14.68
CA SER A 99 7.55 -7.35 14.39
C SER A 99 8.59 -7.73 15.44
N HIS A 100 9.30 -6.76 16.02
CA HIS A 100 10.16 -6.98 17.17
C HIS A 100 9.38 -7.44 18.41
N ASP A 101 8.35 -6.69 18.82
CA ASP A 101 7.57 -6.99 20.02
C ASP A 101 6.85 -8.35 19.92
N SER A 102 6.29 -8.65 18.75
CA SER A 102 5.64 -9.94 18.46
C SER A 102 6.63 -11.09 18.49
N ALA A 103 7.82 -10.92 17.91
CA ALA A 103 8.86 -11.94 17.92
C ALA A 103 9.36 -12.22 19.35
N GLU A 104 9.56 -11.19 20.17
CA GLU A 104 9.94 -11.39 21.58
C GLU A 104 8.84 -12.09 22.39
N THR A 105 7.58 -11.74 22.15
CA THR A 105 6.44 -12.39 22.81
C THR A 105 6.40 -13.88 22.48
N PHE A 106 6.52 -14.21 21.19
CA PHE A 106 6.60 -15.59 20.72
C PHE A 106 7.80 -16.32 21.33
N LEU A 107 8.99 -15.71 21.32
CA LEU A 107 10.21 -16.34 21.83
C LEU A 107 10.17 -16.58 23.35
N ARG A 108 9.56 -15.70 24.13
CA ARG A 108 9.35 -15.91 25.57
C ARG A 108 8.48 -17.14 25.83
N GLU A 109 7.36 -17.27 25.13
CA GLU A 109 6.48 -18.43 25.25
C GLU A 109 7.16 -19.72 24.74
N PHE A 110 7.77 -19.66 23.55
CA PHE A 110 8.44 -20.78 22.91
C PHE A 110 9.63 -21.30 23.75
N CYS A 111 10.49 -20.42 24.25
CA CYS A 111 11.61 -20.80 25.12
C CYS A 111 11.11 -21.41 26.43
N GLN A 112 10.07 -20.83 27.03
CA GLN A 112 9.48 -21.33 28.27
C GLN A 112 8.93 -22.75 28.10
N GLU A 113 8.25 -23.04 27.00
CA GLU A 113 7.76 -24.38 26.65
C GLU A 113 8.90 -25.41 26.49
N HIS A 114 10.09 -24.94 26.10
CA HIS A 114 11.29 -25.75 25.92
C HIS A 114 12.24 -25.72 27.13
N GLY A 115 11.82 -25.12 28.25
CA GLY A 115 12.54 -25.13 29.51
C GLY A 115 13.68 -24.11 29.60
N ALA A 116 13.64 -23.03 28.82
CA ALA A 116 14.52 -21.87 28.89
C ALA A 116 13.73 -20.60 29.26
N ASP A 117 14.37 -19.63 29.88
CA ASP A 117 13.89 -18.26 30.06
C ASP A 117 14.58 -17.35 29.04
N TYR A 118 13.82 -16.83 28.07
CA TYR A 118 14.36 -16.03 26.97
C TYR A 118 15.18 -14.81 27.44
N ASP A 119 14.72 -14.15 28.50
CA ASP A 119 15.31 -12.89 28.99
C ASP A 119 16.51 -13.14 29.92
N MET A 120 16.63 -14.35 30.49
CA MET A 120 17.64 -14.68 31.52
C MET A 120 18.71 -15.67 31.07
N ASP A 121 18.37 -16.61 30.20
CA ASP A 121 19.25 -17.72 29.79
C ASP A 121 20.04 -17.42 28.52
N PHE A 122 19.70 -16.35 27.79
CA PHE A 122 20.37 -15.95 26.55
C PHE A 122 20.92 -14.54 26.63
N ASP A 123 22.11 -14.34 26.08
CA ASP A 123 22.66 -13.00 25.90
C ASP A 123 22.07 -12.29 24.65
N ALA A 124 22.47 -11.03 24.44
CA ALA A 124 21.92 -10.21 23.35
C ALA A 124 22.19 -10.80 21.95
N ASP A 125 23.34 -11.48 21.76
CA ASP A 125 23.73 -12.06 20.47
C ASP A 125 22.92 -13.35 20.23
N GLU A 126 22.69 -14.14 21.27
CA GLU A 126 21.83 -15.33 21.24
C GLU A 126 20.36 -14.96 21.01
N GLN A 127 19.85 -13.94 21.69
CA GLN A 127 18.51 -13.39 21.48
C GLN A 127 18.31 -12.89 20.05
N MET A 128 19.31 -12.20 19.49
CA MET A 128 19.29 -11.78 18.08
C MET A 128 19.22 -12.99 17.14
N THR A 129 20.01 -14.03 17.39
CA THR A 129 20.01 -15.26 16.58
C THR A 129 18.65 -15.95 16.58
N LEU A 130 17.96 -15.98 17.72
CA LEU A 130 16.60 -16.53 17.82
C LEU A 130 15.58 -15.66 17.10
N ARG A 131 15.65 -14.32 17.24
CA ARG A 131 14.78 -13.38 16.52
C ARG A 131 14.93 -13.51 15.01
N GLU A 132 16.15 -13.60 14.49
CA GLU A 132 16.39 -13.82 13.06
C GLU A 132 15.70 -15.09 12.55
N ALA A 133 15.75 -16.19 13.32
CA ALA A 133 15.08 -17.43 12.96
C ALA A 133 13.54 -17.29 12.93
N VAL A 134 12.97 -16.40 13.75
CA VAL A 134 11.54 -16.07 13.75
C VAL A 134 11.20 -15.16 12.57
N TYR A 135 12.02 -14.15 12.27
CA TYR A 135 11.85 -13.27 11.10
C TYR A 135 11.89 -14.04 9.79
N ASP A 136 12.76 -15.05 9.67
CA ASP A 136 12.83 -15.95 8.50
C ASP A 136 11.52 -16.72 8.25
N LYS A 137 10.63 -16.79 9.25
CA LYS A 137 9.33 -17.45 9.17
C LYS A 137 8.16 -16.50 9.00
N ASP A 138 8.39 -15.20 9.09
CA ASP A 138 7.32 -14.22 8.97
C ASP A 138 6.77 -14.21 7.54
N THR A 139 5.46 -14.45 7.42
CA THR A 139 4.74 -14.36 6.16
C THR A 139 3.88 -13.11 6.06
N SER A 140 3.97 -12.21 7.05
CA SER A 140 3.21 -10.99 7.08
C SER A 140 3.58 -10.08 5.89
N ASP A 141 2.56 -9.51 5.25
CA ASP A 141 2.69 -8.50 4.21
C ASP A 141 1.83 -7.30 4.60
N PRO A 142 2.29 -6.49 5.57
CA PRO A 142 1.50 -5.41 6.14
C PRO A 142 1.17 -4.32 5.12
N VAL A 143 2.09 -4.02 4.19
CA VAL A 143 1.86 -3.02 3.14
C VAL A 143 0.73 -3.48 2.21
N LYS A 144 0.73 -4.75 1.78
CA LYS A 144 -0.38 -5.29 0.97
C LYS A 144 -1.71 -5.30 1.72
N GLN A 145 -1.71 -5.56 3.02
CA GLN A 145 -2.92 -5.48 3.84
C GLN A 145 -3.44 -4.03 3.95
N LEU A 146 -2.56 -3.06 4.18
CA LEU A 146 -2.91 -1.63 4.18
C LEU A 146 -3.50 -1.20 2.83
N ILE A 147 -2.90 -1.62 1.71
CA ILE A 147 -3.44 -1.38 0.37
C ILE A 147 -4.85 -1.95 0.23
N GLN A 148 -5.08 -3.18 0.71
CA GLN A 148 -6.40 -3.83 0.63
C GLN A 148 -7.46 -3.16 1.50
N ASN A 149 -7.06 -2.63 2.66
CA ASN A 149 -7.95 -1.92 3.57
C ASN A 149 -8.22 -0.47 3.14
N THR A 150 -7.38 0.09 2.27
CA THR A 150 -7.55 1.46 1.76
C THR A 150 -8.78 1.52 0.86
N PRO A 151 -9.81 2.30 1.22
CA PRO A 151 -11.03 2.39 0.43
C PRO A 151 -10.79 3.16 -0.86
N ASP A 152 -11.75 3.08 -1.78
CA ASP A 152 -11.76 3.88 -3.01
C ASP A 152 -11.44 5.35 -2.71
N GLN A 153 -10.56 5.92 -3.53
CA GLN A 153 -10.06 7.28 -3.41
C GLN A 153 -10.46 8.12 -4.62
N LEU A 154 -10.56 9.44 -4.41
CA LEU A 154 -10.70 10.39 -5.51
C LEU A 154 -9.31 10.69 -6.04
N MET A 155 -9.05 10.32 -7.29
CA MET A 155 -7.74 10.41 -7.93
C MET A 155 -7.86 11.12 -9.27
N ARG A 156 -6.76 11.71 -9.70
CA ARG A 156 -6.61 12.32 -11.03
C ARG A 156 -5.50 11.64 -11.82
N ALA A 157 -5.80 11.34 -13.07
CA ALA A 157 -4.85 10.80 -14.04
C ALA A 157 -4.61 11.86 -15.13
N PRO A 158 -3.36 12.35 -15.30
CA PRO A 158 -3.07 13.39 -16.28
C PRO A 158 -3.43 13.01 -17.72
N LEU A 159 -4.05 13.94 -18.47
CA LEU A 159 -4.24 13.81 -19.92
C LEU A 159 -3.17 14.55 -20.71
N ILE A 160 -2.51 15.52 -20.11
CA ILE A 160 -1.47 16.30 -20.79
C ILE A 160 -0.09 15.97 -20.19
N SER A 161 0.96 16.11 -20.99
CA SER A 161 2.33 15.75 -20.58
C SER A 161 2.88 16.70 -19.52
N ASP A 162 2.56 17.99 -19.65
CA ASP A 162 3.07 19.03 -18.76
C ASP A 162 1.93 19.96 -18.34
N ALA A 163 1.99 20.44 -17.10
CA ALA A 163 1.11 21.50 -16.62
C ALA A 163 1.27 22.73 -17.53
N GLY A 164 0.15 23.26 -18.04
CA GLY A 164 0.19 24.30 -19.06
C GLY A 164 0.49 23.86 -20.49
N SER A 165 0.66 22.57 -20.79
CA SER A 165 0.94 22.14 -22.18
C SER A 165 -0.23 22.37 -23.15
N LEU A 166 -1.45 22.61 -22.64
CA LEU A 166 -2.56 23.15 -23.43
C LEU A 166 -2.26 24.53 -24.04
N LEU A 167 -1.18 25.17 -23.58
CA LEU A 167 -0.71 26.50 -23.94
C LEU A 167 0.76 26.46 -24.35
N ASN A 168 1.32 25.31 -24.72
CA ASN A 168 2.67 25.31 -25.28
C ASN A 168 2.57 25.44 -26.80
N PRO A 169 3.32 26.36 -27.42
CA PRO A 169 3.49 26.33 -28.86
C PRO A 169 4.15 25.00 -29.25
N ASP A 170 3.93 24.56 -30.48
CA ASP A 170 4.60 23.40 -31.04
C ASP A 170 6.13 23.56 -31.04
N GLU A 171 6.84 22.49 -31.43
CA GLU A 171 8.31 22.46 -31.47
C GLU A 171 8.93 23.59 -32.32
N ASP A 172 8.16 24.14 -33.26
CA ASP A 172 8.57 25.25 -34.13
C ASP A 172 8.20 26.64 -33.55
N GLY A 173 7.66 26.69 -32.33
CA GLY A 173 7.22 27.92 -31.68
C GLY A 173 5.89 28.45 -32.19
N HIS A 174 5.13 27.68 -32.98
CA HIS A 174 3.82 28.06 -33.47
C HIS A 174 2.74 27.62 -32.48
N TRP A 175 1.89 28.57 -32.13
CA TRP A 175 0.71 28.26 -31.36
C TRP A 175 -0.30 27.52 -32.24
N PRO A 176 -1.14 26.64 -31.67
CA PRO A 176 -2.27 26.09 -32.40
C PRO A 176 -3.04 27.21 -33.10
N GLU A 177 -3.35 27.05 -34.38
CA GLU A 177 -3.92 28.11 -35.22
C GLU A 177 -5.18 28.73 -34.56
N GLY A 178 -5.06 29.97 -34.08
CA GLY A 178 -6.11 30.72 -33.37
C GLY A 178 -5.92 30.88 -31.85
N VAL A 179 -4.91 30.24 -31.24
CA VAL A 179 -4.54 30.43 -29.83
C VAL A 179 -3.39 31.46 -29.76
N ASP A 180 -3.60 32.62 -29.16
CA ASP A 180 -2.57 33.64 -28.94
C ASP A 180 -2.15 33.62 -27.46
N PRO A 181 -0.84 33.54 -27.15
CA PRO A 181 -0.33 33.56 -25.77
C PRO A 181 -0.67 34.82 -24.97
N ARG A 182 -1.14 35.89 -25.62
CA ARG A 182 -1.37 37.20 -25.01
C ARG A 182 -2.80 37.40 -24.51
N PHE A 183 -3.63 36.37 -24.47
CA PHE A 183 -5.04 36.46 -24.07
C PHE A 183 -5.29 36.77 -22.58
N ASP A 184 -4.28 37.21 -21.82
CA ASP A 184 -4.40 37.54 -20.39
C ASP A 184 -4.84 39.00 -20.11
N TYR A 185 -4.53 40.02 -20.92
CA TYR A 185 -4.93 41.39 -20.57
C TYR A 185 -5.22 42.28 -21.78
N GLY A 186 -6.49 42.30 -22.22
CA GLY A 186 -7.04 43.43 -22.99
C GLY A 186 -7.75 43.11 -24.30
N GLY A 187 -9.08 42.94 -24.24
CA GLY A 187 -9.97 43.41 -25.31
C GLY A 187 -10.35 42.45 -26.44
N HIS A 188 -10.03 41.16 -26.35
CA HIS A 188 -10.59 40.16 -27.28
C HIS A 188 -11.97 39.70 -26.81
N SER A 189 -12.93 39.53 -27.74
CA SER A 189 -14.26 39.03 -27.40
C SER A 189 -14.16 37.58 -26.90
N TYR A 190 -15.00 37.22 -25.94
CA TYR A 190 -15.15 35.86 -25.39
C TYR A 190 -15.15 34.78 -26.50
N GLU A 191 -15.85 35.06 -27.60
CA GLU A 191 -15.98 34.19 -28.77
C GLU A 191 -14.64 33.91 -29.48
N ALA A 192 -13.69 34.86 -29.45
CA ALA A 192 -12.38 34.72 -30.10
C ALA A 192 -11.45 33.73 -29.38
N ILE A 193 -11.71 33.44 -28.10
CA ILE A 193 -10.88 32.57 -27.24
C ILE A 193 -11.54 31.20 -27.03
N GLN A 194 -12.87 31.16 -27.04
CA GLN A 194 -13.65 29.94 -26.81
C GLN A 194 -13.39 28.87 -27.88
N VAL A 195 -13.50 29.22 -29.17
CA VAL A 195 -13.34 28.26 -30.28
C VAL A 195 -11.95 27.60 -30.29
N PRO A 196 -10.84 28.34 -30.13
CA PRO A 196 -9.52 27.72 -30.00
C PRO A 196 -9.37 26.80 -28.79
N ARG A 197 -9.93 27.18 -27.62
CA ARG A 197 -9.89 26.35 -26.41
C ARG A 197 -10.67 25.04 -26.57
N VAL A 198 -11.86 25.10 -27.15
CA VAL A 198 -12.66 23.90 -27.48
C VAL A 198 -11.86 22.98 -28.38
N ARG A 199 -11.25 23.52 -29.44
CA ARG A 199 -10.42 22.73 -30.36
C ARG A 199 -9.22 22.08 -29.67
N ALA A 200 -8.56 22.80 -28.75
CA ALA A 200 -7.41 22.27 -28.01
C ALA A 200 -7.80 21.08 -27.12
N LEU A 201 -8.93 21.17 -26.39
CA LEU A 201 -9.43 20.05 -25.60
C LEU A 201 -9.91 18.88 -26.47
N GLU A 202 -10.59 19.15 -27.58
CA GLU A 202 -10.98 18.10 -28.53
C GLU A 202 -9.76 17.37 -29.12
N GLU A 203 -8.68 18.08 -29.44
CA GLU A 203 -7.44 17.46 -29.91
C GLU A 203 -6.77 16.63 -28.82
N ALA A 204 -6.70 17.15 -27.60
CA ALA A 204 -6.20 16.38 -26.45
C ALA A 204 -7.03 15.10 -26.26
N LEU A 205 -8.36 15.18 -26.21
CA LEU A 205 -9.23 14.01 -26.07
C LEU A 205 -9.08 13.02 -27.25
N ARG A 206 -8.93 13.52 -28.48
CA ARG A 206 -8.69 12.69 -29.67
C ARG A 206 -7.37 11.92 -29.56
N SER A 207 -6.32 12.54 -29.02
CA SER A 207 -5.03 11.86 -28.76
C SER A 207 -5.15 10.72 -27.75
N HIS A 208 -6.18 10.76 -26.89
CA HIS A 208 -6.56 9.73 -25.91
C HIS A 208 -7.65 8.78 -26.42
N GLY A 209 -7.85 8.73 -27.75
CA GLY A 209 -8.75 7.77 -28.40
C GLY A 209 -10.24 8.13 -28.33
N VAL A 210 -10.60 9.32 -27.85
CA VAL A 210 -12.00 9.77 -27.84
C VAL A 210 -12.44 10.13 -29.26
N THR A 211 -13.59 9.60 -29.67
CA THR A 211 -14.25 10.03 -30.92
C THR A 211 -15.04 11.31 -30.65
N ILE A 212 -14.72 12.40 -31.34
CA ILE A 212 -15.41 13.69 -31.16
C ILE A 212 -16.77 13.65 -31.86
N THR A 213 -17.82 13.38 -31.08
CA THR A 213 -19.23 13.48 -31.48
C THR A 213 -19.83 14.82 -31.05
N PRO A 214 -21.04 15.19 -31.52
CA PRO A 214 -21.71 16.41 -31.03
C PRO A 214 -21.86 16.46 -29.51
N GLU A 215 -22.12 15.32 -28.87
CA GLU A 215 -22.24 15.23 -27.41
C GLU A 215 -20.90 15.48 -26.70
N VAL A 216 -19.79 14.96 -27.26
CA VAL A 216 -18.44 15.27 -26.75
C VAL A 216 -18.14 16.76 -26.91
N THR A 217 -18.44 17.34 -28.08
CA THR A 217 -18.25 18.79 -28.31
C THR A 217 -19.06 19.62 -27.31
N THR A 218 -20.31 19.26 -27.02
CA THR A 218 -21.11 19.95 -25.98
C THR A 218 -20.46 19.86 -24.60
N ALA A 219 -19.98 18.68 -24.18
CA ALA A 219 -19.30 18.53 -22.89
C ALA A 219 -18.00 19.36 -22.82
N VAL A 220 -17.24 19.43 -23.91
CA VAL A 220 -16.04 20.26 -24.01
C VAL A 220 -16.39 21.75 -23.96
N GLU A 221 -17.44 22.18 -24.66
CA GLU A 221 -17.95 23.55 -24.58
C GLU A 221 -18.34 23.91 -23.15
N GLU A 222 -19.01 23.01 -22.42
CA GLU A 222 -19.34 23.23 -21.00
C GLU A 222 -18.10 23.41 -20.13
N ILE A 223 -17.06 22.59 -20.33
CA ILE A 223 -15.76 22.73 -19.65
C ILE A 223 -15.12 24.09 -19.95
N VAL A 224 -15.08 24.52 -21.21
CA VAL A 224 -14.47 25.79 -21.60
C VAL A 224 -15.28 26.99 -21.07
N ASN A 225 -16.61 26.88 -21.06
CA ASN A 225 -17.48 27.99 -20.69
C ASN A 225 -17.55 28.23 -19.19
N ASN A 226 -17.47 27.17 -18.40
CA ASN A 226 -17.64 27.21 -16.95
C ASN A 226 -16.31 26.99 -16.19
N GLY A 227 -15.26 26.56 -16.88
CA GLY A 227 -13.92 26.37 -16.32
C GLY A 227 -13.16 27.68 -16.09
N PRO A 228 -11.84 27.60 -15.86
CA PRO A 228 -11.02 28.77 -15.57
C PRO A 228 -11.07 29.78 -16.71
N SER A 229 -11.31 31.05 -16.39
CA SER A 229 -11.36 32.12 -17.39
C SER A 229 -10.00 32.33 -18.04
N ASN A 230 -8.92 32.20 -17.26
CA ASN A 230 -7.54 32.35 -17.70
C ASN A 230 -6.88 30.97 -17.69
N TRP A 231 -6.23 30.62 -18.80
CA TRP A 231 -5.43 29.40 -18.87
C TRP A 231 -3.97 29.80 -18.76
N HIS A 232 -3.25 29.17 -17.85
CA HIS A 232 -1.82 29.38 -17.60
C HIS A 232 -1.17 28.05 -17.17
N GLU A 233 0.08 28.07 -16.73
CA GLU A 233 0.87 26.87 -16.39
C GLU A 233 0.33 26.03 -15.24
N ALA A 234 -0.66 26.52 -14.49
CA ALA A 234 -1.30 25.77 -13.41
C ALA A 234 -2.67 25.20 -13.79
N VAL A 235 -3.08 25.41 -15.05
CA VAL A 235 -4.30 24.81 -15.57
C VAL A 235 -3.98 23.43 -16.13
N ASP A 236 -4.55 22.42 -15.49
CA ASP A 236 -4.39 21.02 -15.84
C ASP A 236 -5.68 20.47 -16.43
N LEU A 237 -5.51 19.47 -17.30
CA LEU A 237 -6.59 18.64 -17.83
C LEU A 237 -6.33 17.19 -17.41
N ASP A 238 -7.22 16.66 -16.59
CA ASP A 238 -7.09 15.33 -16.00
C ASP A 238 -8.38 14.54 -16.18
N VAL A 239 -8.26 13.21 -16.19
CA VAL A 239 -9.40 12.35 -15.83
C VAL A 239 -9.49 12.33 -14.32
N ILE A 240 -10.65 12.62 -13.76
CA ILE A 240 -10.92 12.47 -12.34
C ILE A 240 -11.77 11.23 -12.10
N THR A 241 -11.40 10.42 -11.12
CA THR A 241 -12.09 9.15 -10.86
C THR A 241 -12.15 8.81 -9.38
N TYR A 242 -13.27 8.23 -8.96
CA TYR A 242 -13.40 7.60 -7.64
C TYR A 242 -13.34 6.08 -7.79
N SER A 243 -12.17 5.52 -7.52
CA SER A 243 -11.84 4.11 -7.80
C SER A 243 -10.85 3.55 -6.79
N ASP A 244 -10.59 2.26 -6.88
CA ASP A 244 -9.57 1.56 -6.11
C ASP A 244 -8.17 2.06 -6.50
N ILE A 245 -7.30 2.34 -5.52
CA ILE A 245 -5.93 2.81 -5.77
C ILE A 245 -5.12 1.79 -6.59
N ARG A 246 -5.44 0.49 -6.44
CA ARG A 246 -4.77 -0.61 -7.15
C ARG A 246 -5.02 -0.58 -8.65
N ASP A 247 -6.02 0.15 -9.13
CA ASP A 247 -6.30 0.29 -10.56
C ASP A 247 -5.48 1.41 -11.21
N LEU A 248 -4.90 2.31 -10.41
CA LEU A 248 -4.23 3.53 -10.87
C LEU A 248 -2.75 3.59 -10.48
N GLN A 249 -2.15 2.46 -10.13
CA GLN A 249 -0.73 2.39 -9.82
C GLN A 249 0.14 2.50 -11.08
N ALA A 250 1.19 3.33 -11.04
CA ALA A 250 2.10 3.55 -12.17
C ALA A 250 3.11 2.42 -12.43
N SER A 251 3.59 1.73 -11.39
CA SER A 251 4.48 0.57 -11.50
C SER A 251 4.01 -0.59 -10.63
N PRO A 252 4.38 -1.84 -10.91
CA PRO A 252 4.03 -2.98 -10.06
C PRO A 252 4.85 -2.97 -8.75
N THR A 253 4.22 -3.24 -7.61
CA THR A 253 4.91 -3.39 -6.30
C THR A 253 5.51 -4.78 -6.06
N ASP A 254 5.53 -5.66 -7.06
CA ASP A 254 5.96 -7.05 -6.88
C ASP A 254 7.49 -7.22 -6.84
N GLY A 255 8.25 -6.12 -6.97
CA GLY A 255 9.71 -6.09 -6.94
C GLY A 255 10.38 -6.84 -8.11
N VAL A 256 9.61 -7.35 -9.07
CA VAL A 256 10.08 -8.22 -10.16
C VAL A 256 9.67 -7.68 -11.53
N SER A 257 8.49 -7.08 -11.63
CA SER A 257 7.91 -6.64 -12.90
C SER A 257 8.38 -5.23 -13.25
N LEU A 258 9.14 -5.13 -14.35
CA LEU A 258 9.62 -3.87 -14.93
C LEU A 258 8.59 -3.30 -15.93
N ALA A 259 7.34 -3.13 -15.52
CA ALA A 259 6.35 -2.49 -16.38
C ALA A 259 6.63 -0.97 -16.41
N PRO A 260 6.76 -0.34 -17.60
CA PRO A 260 7.12 1.07 -17.71
C PRO A 260 5.97 2.03 -17.36
N GLY A 261 4.79 1.49 -17.10
CA GLY A 261 3.57 2.26 -16.86
C GLY A 261 2.32 1.39 -16.97
N ARG A 262 1.18 2.06 -16.90
CA ARG A 262 -0.14 1.43 -16.95
C ARG A 262 -1.07 2.18 -17.87
N LYS A 263 -1.77 1.44 -18.72
CA LYS A 263 -2.82 1.95 -19.59
C LYS A 263 -4.16 1.88 -18.87
N LEU A 264 -4.82 3.02 -18.77
CA LEU A 264 -6.15 3.17 -18.18
C LEU A 264 -7.16 3.41 -19.28
N THR A 265 -8.23 2.61 -19.33
CA THR A 265 -9.32 2.75 -20.30
C THR A 265 -10.64 2.95 -19.56
N PHE A 266 -11.21 4.14 -19.71
CA PHE A 266 -12.44 4.57 -19.06
C PHE A 266 -13.61 4.53 -20.04
N THR A 267 -14.79 4.12 -19.56
CA THR A 267 -16.06 4.40 -20.23
C THR A 267 -16.87 5.41 -19.41
N GLY A 268 -17.32 6.49 -20.05
CA GLY A 268 -18.01 7.58 -19.34
C GLY A 268 -17.08 8.30 -18.36
N ALA A 269 -15.87 8.62 -18.81
CA ALA A 269 -14.85 9.31 -18.01
C ALA A 269 -15.32 10.70 -17.61
N GLU A 270 -15.12 11.09 -16.35
CA GLU A 270 -15.24 12.49 -15.95
C GLU A 270 -13.89 13.17 -16.20
N VAL A 271 -13.91 14.23 -17.02
CA VAL A 271 -12.72 15.03 -17.32
C VAL A 271 -12.84 16.36 -16.60
N VAL A 272 -11.78 16.77 -15.93
CA VAL A 272 -11.72 18.02 -15.17
C VAL A 272 -10.65 18.93 -15.75
N LEU A 273 -11.04 20.19 -15.94
CA LEU A 273 -10.13 21.30 -16.23
C LEU A 273 -10.05 22.17 -14.97
N ILE A 274 -8.89 22.22 -14.34
CA ILE A 274 -8.71 22.86 -13.04
C ILE A 274 -7.50 23.79 -13.05
N ASP A 275 -7.72 25.00 -12.58
CA ASP A 275 -6.67 25.94 -12.20
C ASP A 275 -6.31 25.70 -10.74
N ARG A 276 -5.17 25.04 -10.56
CA ARG A 276 -4.71 24.63 -9.23
C ARG A 276 -4.15 25.79 -8.40
N MET A 277 -3.85 26.94 -8.99
CA MET A 277 -3.40 28.11 -8.23
C MET A 277 -4.57 28.91 -7.68
N ASN A 278 -5.64 29.08 -8.47
CA ASN A 278 -6.78 29.92 -8.08
C ASN A 278 -7.97 29.14 -7.52
N GLY A 279 -7.95 27.80 -7.60
CA GLY A 279 -9.04 26.97 -7.10
C GLY A 279 -10.33 27.17 -7.90
N SER A 280 -10.19 27.23 -9.23
CA SER A 280 -11.33 27.31 -10.15
C SER A 280 -11.27 26.17 -11.14
N GLY A 281 -12.41 25.71 -11.64
CA GLY A 281 -12.43 24.61 -12.60
C GLY A 281 -13.82 24.16 -12.96
N TYR A 282 -13.90 23.24 -13.91
CA TYR A 282 -15.14 22.57 -14.29
C TYR A 282 -14.85 21.12 -14.68
N SER A 283 -15.77 20.21 -14.36
CA SER A 283 -15.73 18.84 -14.83
C SER A 283 -16.94 18.54 -15.69
N ALA A 284 -16.76 17.70 -16.70
CA ALA A 284 -17.87 17.13 -17.44
C ALA A 284 -17.58 15.67 -17.80
N ARG A 285 -18.66 14.89 -17.90
CA ARG A 285 -18.58 13.51 -18.37
C ARG A 285 -18.40 13.48 -19.88
N ILE A 286 -17.31 12.86 -20.33
CA ILE A 286 -17.03 12.63 -21.74
C ILE A 286 -17.67 11.30 -22.16
N PRO A 287 -18.68 11.32 -23.07
CA PRO A 287 -19.32 10.09 -23.52
C PRO A 287 -18.35 9.25 -24.38
N GLY A 288 -18.47 7.93 -24.26
CA GLY A 288 -17.64 6.97 -24.99
C GLY A 288 -16.44 6.49 -24.19
N THR A 289 -15.39 6.12 -24.91
CA THR A 289 -14.16 5.55 -24.34
C THR A 289 -13.03 6.56 -24.38
N LEU A 290 -12.32 6.70 -23.27
CA LEU A 290 -11.13 7.52 -23.12
C LEU A 290 -10.00 6.65 -22.58
N THR A 291 -8.83 6.71 -23.21
CA THR A 291 -7.64 5.96 -22.79
C THR A 291 -6.53 6.93 -22.40
N THR A 292 -5.94 6.78 -21.22
CA THR A 292 -4.69 7.48 -20.86
C THR A 292 -3.64 6.48 -20.36
N THR A 293 -2.41 6.94 -20.22
CA THR A 293 -1.29 6.16 -19.70
C THR A 293 -0.65 6.91 -18.53
N ILE A 294 -0.43 6.19 -17.45
CA ILE A 294 0.32 6.67 -16.28
C ILE A 294 1.67 5.97 -16.21
N THR A 295 2.69 6.70 -15.76
CA THR A 295 4.08 6.22 -15.62
C THR A 295 4.66 6.76 -14.31
N ALA A 296 5.83 6.30 -13.88
CA ALA A 296 6.47 6.84 -12.67
C ALA A 296 6.73 8.36 -12.77
N ASP A 297 7.07 8.86 -13.96
CA ASP A 297 7.27 10.29 -14.22
C ASP A 297 5.94 11.07 -14.31
N ARG A 298 4.83 10.37 -14.62
CA ARG A 298 3.50 10.94 -14.77
C ARG A 298 2.45 10.04 -14.14
N PRO A 299 2.45 9.92 -12.81
CA PRO A 299 1.57 8.99 -12.14
C PRO A 299 0.16 9.57 -12.03
N ALA A 300 -0.79 8.69 -11.73
CA ALA A 300 -2.03 9.17 -11.10
C ALA A 300 -1.70 9.73 -9.72
N PHE A 301 -2.55 10.60 -9.20
CA PHE A 301 -2.33 11.20 -7.89
C PHE A 301 -3.64 11.39 -7.15
N LEU A 302 -3.58 11.37 -5.83
CA LEU A 302 -4.73 11.64 -4.97
C LEU A 302 -5.18 13.10 -5.16
N ASP A 303 -6.49 13.29 -5.33
CA ASP A 303 -7.11 14.61 -5.29
C ASP A 303 -7.35 15.00 -3.83
N SER A 304 -6.34 15.59 -3.19
CA SER A 304 -6.39 16.01 -1.79
C SER A 304 -5.86 17.45 -1.59
N PRO A 305 -6.51 18.25 -0.72
CA PRO A 305 -6.04 19.58 -0.30
C PRO A 305 -4.64 19.61 0.29
N ARG A 306 -4.18 18.49 0.86
CA ARG A 306 -2.91 18.44 1.59
C ARG A 306 -1.71 18.27 0.67
N ASN A 307 -1.93 18.00 -0.61
CA ASN A 307 -0.87 17.94 -1.59
C ASN A 307 -0.47 19.37 -2.03
N SER A 308 0.23 20.09 -1.14
CA SER A 308 0.61 21.49 -1.33
C SER A 308 1.40 21.75 -2.61
N ASP A 309 2.08 20.73 -3.11
CA ASP A 309 2.96 20.83 -4.28
C ASP A 309 2.16 20.92 -5.59
N ARG A 310 0.88 20.53 -5.56
CA ARG A 310 -0.02 20.67 -6.69
C ARG A 310 -1.04 21.79 -6.55
N GLY A 311 -1.20 22.41 -5.38
CA GLY A 311 -2.19 23.48 -5.17
C GLY A 311 -3.59 22.92 -4.90
N TYR A 312 -4.64 23.66 -5.27
CA TYR A 312 -6.03 23.27 -5.02
C TYR A 312 -6.40 21.94 -5.69
N GLY A 313 -7.00 21.03 -4.90
CA GLY A 313 -7.66 19.82 -5.39
C GLY A 313 -9.10 20.09 -5.84
N TRP A 314 -9.68 19.19 -6.62
CA TRP A 314 -11.08 19.30 -7.01
C TRP A 314 -12.04 19.21 -5.82
N ASP A 315 -11.69 18.42 -4.80
CA ASP A 315 -12.42 18.36 -3.52
C ASP A 315 -12.51 19.75 -2.85
N ASP A 316 -11.46 20.58 -2.98
CA ASP A 316 -11.44 21.95 -2.46
C ASP A 316 -12.30 22.92 -3.29
N VAL A 317 -12.26 22.75 -4.61
CA VAL A 317 -12.93 23.65 -5.55
C VAL A 317 -14.44 23.46 -5.52
N ALA A 318 -14.91 22.22 -5.49
CA ALA A 318 -16.31 21.89 -5.70
C ALA A 318 -17.02 21.25 -4.48
N GLY A 319 -16.29 20.86 -3.43
CA GLY A 319 -16.86 20.21 -2.24
C GLY A 319 -17.63 18.94 -2.61
N VAL A 320 -16.91 17.94 -3.11
CA VAL A 320 -17.52 16.94 -3.99
C VAL A 320 -18.15 15.75 -3.28
N TYR A 321 -19.24 15.23 -3.86
CA TYR A 321 -19.71 13.88 -3.57
C TYR A 321 -18.88 12.87 -4.37
N LYS A 322 -17.76 12.39 -3.78
CA LYS A 322 -16.75 11.53 -4.43
C LYS A 322 -17.34 10.38 -5.28
N PRO A 323 -18.36 9.63 -4.83
CA PRO A 323 -18.94 8.54 -5.63
C PRO A 323 -19.56 8.96 -6.98
N ALA A 324 -19.87 10.24 -7.19
CA ALA A 324 -20.34 10.74 -8.50
C ALA A 324 -19.27 10.62 -9.61
N PHE A 325 -17.99 10.57 -9.22
CA PHE A 325 -16.84 10.46 -10.12
C PHE A 325 -16.47 9.01 -10.43
N ARG A 326 -17.29 8.03 -10.03
CA ARG A 326 -17.10 6.65 -10.45
C ARG A 326 -17.42 6.53 -11.96
N PRO A 327 -16.50 6.03 -12.79
CA PRO A 327 -16.77 5.81 -14.20
C PRO A 327 -17.75 4.65 -14.38
N ASP A 328 -18.35 4.55 -15.56
CA ASP A 328 -19.23 3.41 -15.87
C ASP A 328 -18.43 2.10 -15.92
N SER A 329 -17.19 2.19 -16.40
CA SER A 329 -16.17 1.14 -16.25
C SER A 329 -14.76 1.71 -16.31
N LEU A 330 -13.84 1.04 -15.61
CA LEU A 330 -12.40 1.26 -15.66
C LEU A 330 -11.73 -0.08 -15.94
N ALA A 331 -11.00 -0.16 -17.05
CA ALA A 331 -10.08 -1.26 -17.33
C ALA A 331 -8.65 -0.75 -17.19
N SER A 332 -7.79 -1.56 -16.56
CA SER A 332 -6.45 -1.16 -16.21
C SER A 332 -5.46 -2.27 -16.55
N GLU A 333 -4.50 -1.97 -17.42
CA GLU A 333 -3.59 -2.95 -18.03
C GLU A 333 -2.14 -2.48 -17.92
N TRP A 334 -1.25 -3.34 -17.42
CA TRP A 334 0.19 -3.07 -17.43
C TRP A 334 0.71 -2.94 -18.86
N LEU A 335 1.55 -1.94 -19.11
CA LEU A 335 2.25 -1.84 -20.38
C LEU A 335 3.27 -2.97 -20.51
N PRO A 336 3.47 -3.53 -21.72
CA PRO A 336 4.48 -4.55 -21.93
C PRO A 336 5.86 -3.99 -21.61
N SER A 337 6.68 -4.77 -20.89
CA SER A 337 8.08 -4.42 -20.67
C SER A 337 8.79 -4.22 -22.02
N PRO A 338 9.67 -3.22 -22.15
CA PRO A 338 10.46 -3.07 -23.37
C PRO A 338 11.23 -4.37 -23.61
N GLU A 339 11.02 -4.98 -24.78
CA GLU A 339 11.81 -6.14 -25.17
C GLU A 339 13.29 -5.75 -25.10
N CYS A 340 14.09 -6.48 -24.33
CA CYS A 340 15.55 -6.33 -24.40
C CYS A 340 15.95 -6.58 -25.84
N GLU A 341 16.33 -5.53 -26.58
CA GLU A 341 16.88 -5.71 -27.91
C GLU A 341 18.03 -6.73 -27.81
N PRO A 342 18.03 -7.79 -28.64
CA PRO A 342 19.09 -8.77 -28.59
C PRO A 342 20.40 -8.06 -28.86
N ALA A 343 21.35 -8.16 -27.91
CA ALA A 343 22.69 -7.62 -28.05
C ALA A 343 23.24 -8.03 -29.42
N THR A 344 23.49 -7.04 -30.27
CA THR A 344 24.14 -7.25 -31.56
C THR A 344 25.57 -7.73 -31.27
N VAL A 345 25.83 -9.01 -31.55
CA VAL A 345 27.13 -9.68 -31.37
C VAL A 345 28.11 -9.25 -32.45
#